data_AF-A0A258A7E0-F1
#
_entry.id   AF-A0A258A7E0-F1
#
_cell.length_a   1.000
_cell.length_b   1.000
_cell.length_c   1.000
_cell.angle_alpha   90.00
_cell.angle_beta   90.00
_cell.angle_gamma   90.00
#
_symmetry.space_group_name_H-M   'P 1'
#
loop_
_entity.id
_entity.type
_entity.pdbx_description
1 polymer ?
#
loop_
_entity_poly.entity_id
_entity_poly.type
_entity_poly.pdbx_seq_one_letter_code
_entity_poly.pdbx_strand_id
1 'polypeptide(L)'
;MGDDGRQFAEHLVFKGGTSLSKVFHAIERFSEDIDLSLSPPFLKLSNVGASRNQVNKWMAKAEEACGVAVSQLIKPALEHSVQAVLGKRDSDWFEYLTDPSTHSPVLLFHYPSSQPQGFDYLKRSVKLEFGSLTDQQPTGRHTVQPWIAEVLPQAFTDWNCEVTTLEIERTFWE
;
A
#
# COMPACT_ATOMS: atom_id res chain seq x y z
N MET A 1 -11.09 -17.88 14.52
CA MET A 1 -9.97 -18.14 13.59
C MET A 1 -9.88 -16.89 12.74
N GLY A 2 -9.01 -15.96 13.15
CA GLY A 2 -8.96 -14.61 12.57
C GLY A 2 -8.43 -14.68 11.15
N ASP A 3 -9.13 -14.04 10.23
CA ASP A 3 -8.73 -13.84 8.85
C ASP A 3 -7.57 -12.83 8.84
N ASP A 4 -6.38 -13.36 9.11
CA ASP A 4 -5.08 -12.69 9.06
C ASP A 4 -4.93 -12.10 7.65
N GLY A 5 -4.58 -10.82 7.47
CA GLY A 5 -4.65 -10.06 6.20
C GLY A 5 -3.94 -10.65 4.95
N ARG A 6 -3.40 -11.86 5.05
CA ARG A 6 -2.88 -12.74 4.00
C ARG A 6 -3.82 -12.93 2.81
N GLN A 7 -5.14 -12.80 2.99
CA GLN A 7 -6.09 -12.95 1.87
C GLN A 7 -5.89 -11.94 0.73
N PHE A 8 -5.20 -10.82 0.98
CA PHE A 8 -4.88 -9.82 -0.05
C PHE A 8 -3.47 -9.95 -0.62
N ALA A 9 -2.60 -10.76 0.01
CA ALA A 9 -1.16 -10.75 -0.27
C ALA A 9 -0.84 -11.15 -1.72
N GLU A 10 -1.59 -12.10 -2.29
CA GLU A 10 -1.41 -12.54 -3.69
C GLU A 10 -1.96 -11.54 -4.72
N HIS A 11 -2.63 -10.50 -4.25
CA HIS A 11 -3.33 -9.52 -5.08
C HIS A 11 -2.78 -8.10 -4.94
N LEU A 12 -1.80 -7.90 -4.06
CA LEU A 12 -1.14 -6.63 -3.80
C LEU A 12 0.30 -6.68 -4.30
N VAL A 13 0.66 -5.68 -5.10
CA VAL A 13 2.06 -5.44 -5.50
C VAL A 13 2.50 -4.10 -4.95
N PHE A 14 3.62 -4.10 -4.23
CA PHE A 14 4.31 -2.91 -3.78
C PHE A 14 5.19 -2.35 -4.88
N LYS A 15 5.18 -1.03 -5.07
CA LYS A 15 5.87 -0.38 -6.18
C LYS A 15 6.28 1.06 -5.83
N GLY A 16 6.65 1.83 -6.85
CA GLY A 16 6.97 3.24 -6.72
C GLY A 16 8.30 3.50 -6.01
N GLY A 17 8.52 4.75 -5.63
CA GLY A 17 9.81 5.20 -5.12
C GLY A 17 10.20 4.61 -3.77
N THR A 18 9.22 4.17 -2.96
CA THR A 18 9.48 3.53 -1.67
C THR A 18 10.00 2.11 -1.85
N SER A 19 9.58 1.40 -2.90
CA SER A 19 10.18 0.12 -3.25
C SER A 19 11.65 0.27 -3.68
N LEU A 20 11.98 1.33 -4.45
CA LEU A 20 13.37 1.62 -4.82
C LEU A 20 14.27 1.86 -3.61
N SER A 21 13.77 2.50 -2.56
CA SER A 21 14.57 2.79 -1.35
C SER A 21 14.58 1.65 -0.33
N LYS A 22 13.45 0.97 -0.12
CA LYS A 22 13.27 -0.02 0.97
C LYS A 22 13.45 -1.47 0.57
N VAL A 23 13.34 -1.79 -0.71
CA VAL A 23 13.56 -3.14 -1.24
C VAL A 23 14.90 -3.20 -1.98
N PHE A 24 15.11 -2.29 -2.93
CA PHE A 24 16.26 -2.36 -3.81
C PHE A 24 17.47 -1.53 -3.34
N HIS A 25 17.29 -0.69 -2.32
CA HIS A 25 18.33 0.24 -1.84
C HIS A 25 18.99 1.06 -2.98
N ALA A 26 18.24 1.33 -4.06
CA ALA A 26 18.73 2.01 -5.25
C ALA A 26 18.83 3.54 -5.04
N ILE A 27 18.10 4.06 -4.06
CA ILE A 27 18.10 5.47 -3.67
C ILE A 27 18.04 5.61 -2.14
N GLU A 28 18.73 6.62 -1.61
CA GLU A 28 18.74 6.93 -0.18
C GLU A 28 17.84 8.13 0.12
N ARG A 29 16.53 7.89 0.19
CA ARG A 29 15.56 8.91 0.64
C ARG A 29 14.54 8.33 1.60
N PHE A 30 14.11 9.17 2.54
CA PHE A 30 12.94 8.88 3.36
C PHE A 30 11.67 9.02 2.50
N SER A 31 10.69 8.16 2.73
CA SER A 31 9.36 8.25 2.13
C SER A 31 8.33 7.73 3.12
N GLU A 32 7.23 8.47 3.27
CA GLU A 32 6.06 8.12 4.08
C GLU A 32 4.92 7.55 3.22
N ASP A 33 5.18 7.34 1.93
CA ASP A 33 4.21 6.85 0.96
C ASP A 33 4.44 5.37 0.67
N ILE A 34 3.36 4.61 0.57
CA ILE A 34 3.37 3.20 0.16
C ILE A 34 2.45 3.09 -1.06
N ASP A 35 3.07 2.95 -2.23
CA ASP A 35 2.35 2.73 -3.48
C ASP A 35 2.05 1.24 -3.66
N LEU A 36 0.76 0.92 -3.71
CA LEU A 36 0.26 -0.43 -3.88
C LEU A 36 -0.53 -0.52 -5.17
N SER A 37 -0.63 -1.71 -5.73
CA SER A 37 -1.58 -1.95 -6.82
C SER A 37 -2.30 -3.27 -6.65
N LEU A 38 -3.59 -3.26 -7.00
CA LEU A 38 -4.48 -4.40 -6.89
C LEU A 38 -4.60 -5.12 -8.23
N SER A 39 -4.49 -6.45 -8.19
CA SER A 39 -4.60 -7.26 -9.40
C SER A 39 -6.01 -7.19 -10.02
N PRO A 40 -6.14 -7.17 -11.37
CA PRO A 40 -7.43 -7.20 -12.04
C PRO A 40 -8.34 -8.38 -11.64
N PRO A 41 -7.82 -9.61 -11.42
CA PRO A 41 -8.64 -10.73 -10.93
C PRO A 41 -9.29 -10.44 -9.57
N PHE A 42 -8.55 -9.83 -8.63
CA PHE A 42 -9.08 -9.46 -7.32
C PHE A 42 -10.22 -8.43 -7.44
N LEU A 43 -10.06 -7.46 -8.34
CA LEU A 43 -11.08 -6.46 -8.65
C LEU A 43 -12.24 -7.00 -9.50
N LYS A 44 -12.24 -8.30 -9.84
CA LYS A 44 -13.25 -8.97 -10.67
C LYS A 44 -13.41 -8.29 -12.04
N LEU A 45 -12.30 -7.82 -12.61
CA LEU A 45 -12.26 -7.16 -13.91
C LEU A 45 -11.91 -8.17 -15.00
N SER A 46 -12.63 -8.08 -16.13
CA SER A 46 -12.31 -8.81 -17.36
C SER A 46 -11.14 -8.16 -18.10
N ASN A 47 -10.58 -8.84 -19.10
CA ASN A 47 -9.52 -8.27 -19.95
C ASN A 47 -9.96 -6.96 -20.61
N VAL A 48 -8.99 -6.06 -20.79
CA VAL A 48 -9.19 -4.78 -21.47
C VAL A 48 -9.43 -5.01 -22.98
N GLY A 49 -10.37 -4.26 -23.55
CA GLY A 49 -10.61 -4.27 -25.01
C GLY A 49 -9.55 -3.47 -25.76
N ALA A 50 -9.40 -3.70 -27.06
CA ALA A 50 -8.36 -3.07 -27.87
C ALA A 50 -8.64 -1.60 -28.27
N SER A 51 -9.90 -1.15 -28.24
CA SER A 51 -10.23 0.23 -28.62
C SER A 51 -10.03 1.21 -27.46
N ARG A 52 -9.61 2.44 -27.79
CA ARG A 52 -9.44 3.53 -26.80
C ARG A 52 -10.68 3.75 -25.92
N ASN A 53 -11.88 3.66 -26.49
CA ASN A 53 -13.12 3.79 -25.71
C ASN A 53 -13.34 2.63 -24.72
N GLN A 54 -12.93 1.41 -25.09
CA GLN A 54 -12.98 0.26 -24.17
C GLN A 54 -11.94 0.40 -23.06
N VAL A 55 -10.72 0.87 -23.38
CA VAL A 55 -9.68 1.14 -22.38
C VAL A 55 -10.15 2.18 -21.37
N ASN A 56 -10.68 3.31 -21.82
CA ASN A 56 -11.17 4.36 -20.90
C ASN A 56 -12.31 3.88 -20.00
N LYS A 57 -13.27 3.13 -20.55
CA LYS A 57 -14.35 2.54 -19.76
C LYS A 57 -13.83 1.51 -18.75
N TRP A 58 -12.81 0.75 -19.15
CA TRP A 58 -12.18 -0.23 -18.29
C TRP A 58 -11.46 0.46 -17.12
N MET A 59 -10.68 1.50 -17.38
CA MET A 59 -9.96 2.28 -16.34
C MET A 59 -10.92 2.86 -15.32
N ALA A 60 -12.00 3.52 -15.75
CA ALA A 60 -13.01 4.06 -14.85
C ALA A 60 -13.66 2.97 -13.96
N LYS A 61 -13.96 1.80 -14.55
CA LYS A 61 -14.48 0.65 -13.79
C LYS A 61 -13.44 0.10 -12.81
N ALA A 62 -12.17 0.12 -13.20
CA ALA A 62 -11.07 -0.37 -12.38
C ALA A 62 -10.82 0.53 -11.17
N GLU A 63 -10.85 1.86 -11.37
CA GLU A 63 -10.79 2.86 -10.29
C GLU A 63 -11.95 2.70 -9.30
N GLU A 64 -13.19 2.59 -9.80
CA GLU A 64 -14.36 2.38 -8.96
C GLU A 64 -14.26 1.07 -8.15
N ALA A 65 -13.91 -0.03 -8.82
CA ALA A 65 -13.74 -1.34 -8.17
C ALA A 65 -12.61 -1.31 -7.12
N CYS A 66 -11.51 -0.61 -7.41
CA CYS A 66 -10.41 -0.40 -6.49
C CYS A 66 -10.88 0.35 -5.24
N GLY A 67 -11.60 1.46 -5.40
CA GLY A 67 -12.13 2.25 -4.28
C GLY A 67 -13.07 1.45 -3.39
N VAL A 68 -13.96 0.65 -3.99
CA VAL A 68 -14.84 -0.27 -3.25
C VAL A 68 -14.03 -1.31 -2.49
N ALA A 69 -13.05 -1.96 -3.13
CA ALA A 69 -12.23 -2.98 -2.49
C ALA A 69 -11.41 -2.40 -1.32
N VAL A 70 -10.81 -1.22 -1.50
CA VAL A 70 -10.01 -0.57 -0.45
C VAL A 70 -10.89 -0.16 0.73
N SER A 71 -12.01 0.51 0.48
CA SER A 71 -12.88 1.02 1.56
C SER A 71 -13.65 -0.08 2.30
N GLN A 72 -14.12 -1.11 1.59
CA GLN A 72 -15.02 -2.12 2.16
C GLN A 72 -14.33 -3.42 2.58
N LEU A 73 -13.15 -3.74 2.05
CA LEU A 73 -12.44 -5.00 2.34
C LEU A 73 -11.10 -4.74 3.03
N ILE A 74 -10.23 -3.94 2.41
CA ILE A 74 -8.85 -3.75 2.89
C ILE A 74 -8.81 -2.90 4.16
N LYS A 75 -9.47 -1.73 4.17
CA LYS A 75 -9.49 -0.85 5.35
C LYS A 75 -9.99 -1.58 6.60
N PRO A 76 -11.15 -2.30 6.60
CA PRO A 76 -11.60 -3.01 7.79
C PRO A 76 -10.62 -4.09 8.28
N ALA A 77 -9.97 -4.80 7.35
CA ALA A 77 -8.99 -5.83 7.71
C ALA A 77 -7.70 -5.23 8.29
N LEU A 78 -7.19 -4.13 7.72
CA LEU A 78 -6.05 -3.40 8.26
C LEU A 78 -6.39 -2.79 9.63
N GLU A 79 -7.59 -2.22 9.78
CA GLU A 79 -8.09 -1.68 11.05
C GLU A 79 -8.12 -2.78 12.13
N HIS A 80 -8.67 -3.95 11.80
CA HIS A 80 -8.68 -5.09 12.71
C HIS A 80 -7.26 -5.54 13.12
N SER A 81 -6.36 -5.65 12.14
CA SER A 81 -4.97 -6.06 12.36
C SER A 81 -4.21 -5.07 13.25
N VAL A 82 -4.37 -3.78 13.00
CA VAL A 82 -3.75 -2.73 13.82
C VAL A 82 -4.35 -2.68 15.21
N GLN A 83 -5.67 -2.82 15.37
CA GLN A 83 -6.30 -2.85 16.69
C GLN A 83 -5.84 -4.04 17.53
N ALA A 84 -5.51 -5.17 16.92
CA ALA A 84 -4.97 -6.33 17.62
C ALA A 84 -3.57 -6.07 18.20
N VAL A 85 -2.78 -5.18 17.59
CA VAL A 85 -1.40 -4.88 17.99
C VAL A 85 -1.31 -3.61 18.85
N LEU A 86 -1.95 -2.52 18.41
CA LEU A 86 -1.87 -1.20 19.05
C LEU A 86 -3.05 -0.91 20.00
N GLY A 87 -4.06 -1.78 20.02
CA GLY A 87 -5.27 -1.58 20.80
C GLY A 87 -6.31 -0.70 20.09
N LYS A 88 -7.47 -0.55 20.76
CA LYS A 88 -8.54 0.33 20.31
C LYS A 88 -8.31 1.76 20.81
N ARG A 89 -8.84 2.74 20.06
CA ARG A 89 -8.91 4.15 20.45
C ARG A 89 -10.25 4.74 20.02
N ASP A 90 -10.51 5.99 20.36
CA ASP A 90 -11.80 6.65 20.08
C ASP A 90 -12.09 6.87 18.58
N SER A 91 -11.06 6.90 17.74
CA SER A 91 -11.13 7.06 16.29
C SER A 91 -10.46 5.90 15.54
N ASP A 92 -10.88 5.65 14.30
CA ASP A 92 -10.25 4.66 13.42
C ASP A 92 -8.75 4.94 13.24
N TRP A 93 -7.93 3.89 13.17
CA TRP A 93 -6.51 3.99 12.83
C TRP A 93 -6.29 4.42 11.37
N PHE A 94 -7.20 4.07 10.47
CA PHE A 94 -7.14 4.42 9.06
C PHE A 94 -8.25 5.39 8.64
N GLU A 95 -7.87 6.44 7.94
CA GLU A 95 -8.78 7.35 7.24
C GLU A 95 -8.79 7.03 5.74
N TYR A 96 -9.97 6.85 5.15
CA TYR A 96 -10.10 6.62 3.70
C TYR A 96 -10.39 7.93 2.98
N LEU A 97 -9.65 8.17 1.90
CA LEU A 97 -9.80 9.31 1.02
C LEU A 97 -9.71 8.86 -0.45
N THR A 98 -10.19 9.71 -1.35
CA THR A 98 -9.89 9.61 -2.77
C THR A 98 -9.00 10.77 -3.14
N ASP A 99 -7.84 10.50 -3.74
CA ASP A 99 -6.90 11.53 -4.17
C ASP A 99 -7.59 12.40 -5.25
N PRO A 100 -7.64 13.73 -5.09
CA PRO A 100 -8.36 14.60 -6.02
C PRO A 100 -7.68 14.71 -7.39
N SER A 101 -6.39 14.37 -7.48
CA SER A 101 -5.60 14.49 -8.71
C SER A 101 -5.53 13.19 -9.49
N THR A 102 -5.34 12.05 -8.80
CA THR A 102 -5.22 10.73 -9.43
C THR A 102 -6.51 9.94 -9.41
N HIS A 103 -7.50 10.36 -8.61
CA HIS A 103 -8.72 9.60 -8.30
C HIS A 103 -8.45 8.23 -7.66
N SER A 104 -7.22 7.98 -7.22
CA SER A 104 -6.84 6.76 -6.51
C SER A 104 -7.45 6.71 -5.11
N PRO A 105 -7.89 5.54 -4.64
CA PRO A 105 -8.17 5.33 -3.23
C PRO A 105 -6.89 5.41 -2.38
N VAL A 106 -7.00 6.11 -1.26
CA VAL A 106 -5.91 6.35 -0.30
C VAL A 106 -6.36 5.96 1.10
N LEU A 107 -5.47 5.29 1.84
CA LEU A 107 -5.60 5.12 3.28
C LEU A 107 -4.50 5.90 4.00
N LEU A 108 -4.87 6.77 4.93
CA LEU A 108 -3.93 7.41 5.84
C LEU A 108 -3.88 6.63 7.14
N PHE A 109 -2.74 6.04 7.46
CA PHE A 109 -2.51 5.36 8.73
C PHE A 109 -1.97 6.34 9.78
N HIS A 110 -2.78 6.60 10.80
CA HIS A 110 -2.49 7.56 11.87
C HIS A 110 -1.78 6.89 13.04
N TYR A 111 -0.46 6.71 12.94
CA TYR A 111 0.37 6.01 13.93
C TYR A 111 0.47 6.78 15.27
N PRO A 112 0.66 6.07 16.42
CA PRO A 112 0.84 6.73 17.71
C PRO A 112 2.17 7.48 17.77
N SER A 113 2.18 8.64 18.43
CA SER A 113 3.39 9.45 18.62
C SER A 113 3.52 9.87 20.08
N SER A 114 4.72 9.71 20.65
CA SER A 114 5.09 10.22 21.97
C SER A 114 5.45 11.71 21.95
N GLN A 115 5.68 12.29 20.77
CA GLN A 115 5.91 13.72 20.62
C GLN A 115 4.59 14.49 20.59
N PRO A 116 4.53 15.71 21.15
CA PRO A 116 3.38 16.61 21.02
C PRO A 116 2.99 16.78 19.56
N GLN A 117 1.72 17.06 19.25
CA GLN A 117 1.30 17.43 17.90
C GLN A 117 2.21 18.58 17.45
N GLY A 118 3.01 18.33 16.40
CA GLY A 118 3.99 19.29 15.90
C GLY A 118 3.29 20.44 15.19
N PHE A 119 3.97 21.09 14.23
CA PHE A 119 3.31 22.07 13.39
C PHE A 119 2.12 21.46 12.63
N ASP A 120 0.99 22.17 12.54
CA ASP A 120 -0.26 21.71 11.91
C ASP A 120 -0.11 21.26 10.44
N TYR A 121 0.98 21.65 9.77
CA TYR A 121 1.24 21.28 8.37
C TYR A 121 1.83 19.87 8.19
N LEU A 122 2.33 19.23 9.26
CA LEU A 122 2.90 17.88 9.22
C LEU A 122 1.88 16.88 9.76
N LYS A 123 1.05 16.33 8.86
CA LYS A 123 0.15 15.24 9.19
C LYS A 123 0.98 13.98 9.48
N ARG A 124 0.91 13.49 10.72
CA ARG A 124 1.57 12.25 11.16
C ARG A 124 0.79 11.04 10.69
N SER A 125 0.93 10.75 9.40
CA SER A 125 0.27 9.61 8.78
C SER A 125 1.16 9.00 7.71
N VAL A 126 1.15 7.68 7.63
CA VAL A 126 1.70 6.97 6.46
C VAL A 126 0.60 6.92 5.40
N LYS A 127 0.90 7.35 4.17
CA LYS A 127 -0.05 7.30 3.05
C LYS A 127 0.08 5.96 2.34
N LEU A 128 -1.02 5.22 2.21
CA LEU A 128 -1.10 4.05 1.34
C LEU A 128 -1.96 4.43 0.14
N GLU A 129 -1.39 4.46 -1.06
CA GLU A 129 -2.09 4.76 -2.31
C GLU A 129 -2.28 3.47 -3.12
N PHE A 130 -3.48 3.23 -3.62
CA PHE A 130 -3.85 1.98 -4.29
C PHE A 130 -4.23 2.23 -5.75
N GLY A 131 -3.45 1.68 -6.67
CA GLY A 131 -3.72 1.68 -8.11
C GLY A 131 -4.37 0.40 -8.62
N SER A 132 -4.88 0.43 -9.85
CA SER A 132 -5.58 -0.68 -10.52
C SER A 132 -4.91 -1.13 -11.85
N LEU A 133 -3.64 -0.79 -12.05
CA LEU A 133 -2.92 -1.00 -13.32
C LEU A 133 -2.79 -2.48 -13.71
N THR A 134 -2.84 -2.77 -15.01
CA THR A 134 -2.99 -4.13 -15.55
C THR A 134 -1.68 -4.89 -15.78
N ASP A 135 -0.56 -4.20 -15.99
CA ASP A 135 0.72 -4.83 -16.32
C ASP A 135 1.76 -4.58 -15.21
N GLN A 136 1.68 -5.41 -14.18
CA GLN A 136 2.56 -5.38 -13.02
C GLN A 136 3.45 -6.63 -13.04
N GLN A 137 4.25 -6.77 -14.09
CA GLN A 137 5.20 -7.87 -14.23
C GLN A 137 6.52 -7.35 -14.84
N PRO A 138 7.67 -7.96 -14.50
CA PRO A 138 7.80 -9.05 -13.53
C PRO A 138 7.70 -8.57 -12.08
N THR A 139 7.26 -9.46 -11.19
CA THR A 139 7.22 -9.25 -9.73
C THR A 139 8.07 -10.30 -9.02
N GLY A 140 8.69 -9.93 -7.90
CA GLY A 140 9.38 -10.86 -7.01
C GLY A 140 9.01 -10.64 -5.55
N ARG A 141 9.37 -11.61 -4.70
CA ARG A 141 9.19 -11.52 -3.25
C ARG A 141 10.48 -11.04 -2.63
N HIS A 142 10.40 -9.97 -1.84
CA HIS A 142 11.54 -9.30 -1.25
C HIS A 142 11.31 -9.02 0.23
N THR A 143 12.38 -9.05 1.03
CA THR A 143 12.32 -8.66 2.44
C THR A 143 12.48 -7.15 2.57
N VAL A 144 11.68 -6.52 3.42
CA VAL A 144 11.81 -5.12 3.79
C VAL A 144 12.30 -5.01 5.23
N GLN A 145 13.31 -4.16 5.44
CA GLN A 145 13.84 -3.87 6.76
C GLN A 145 13.75 -2.37 7.08
N PRO A 146 13.24 -2.00 8.28
CA PRO A 146 13.22 -0.61 8.70
C PRO A 146 14.62 -0.21 9.17
N TRP A 147 15.00 1.06 8.96
CA TRP A 147 16.31 1.58 9.37
C TRP A 147 16.59 1.38 10.87
N ILE A 148 15.56 1.43 11.73
CA ILE A 148 15.75 1.21 13.16
C ILE A 148 16.21 -0.23 13.47
N ALA A 149 15.81 -1.22 12.68
CA ALA A 149 16.28 -2.60 12.83
C ALA A 149 17.73 -2.76 12.37
N GLU A 150 18.21 -1.94 11.43
CA GLU A 150 19.62 -1.88 11.06
C GLU A 150 20.48 -1.27 12.18
N VAL A 151 19.98 -0.23 12.84
CA VAL A 151 20.69 0.47 13.93
C VAL A 151 20.63 -0.32 15.25
N LEU A 152 19.52 -1.02 15.52
CA LEU A 152 19.26 -1.75 16.77
C LEU A 152 18.90 -3.22 16.51
N PRO A 153 19.76 -4.02 15.86
CA PRO A 153 19.42 -5.38 15.43
C PRO A 153 19.02 -6.31 16.60
N GLN A 154 19.59 -6.09 17.78
CA GLN A 154 19.26 -6.88 18.98
C GLN A 154 17.84 -6.62 19.52
N ALA A 155 17.22 -5.49 19.17
CA ALA A 155 15.85 -5.17 19.57
C ALA A 155 14.81 -5.69 18.58
N PHE A 156 15.23 -6.15 17.39
CA PHE A 156 14.39 -6.55 16.27
C PHE A 156 14.76 -7.95 15.77
N THR A 157 15.14 -8.86 16.67
CA THR A 157 15.61 -10.21 16.33
C THR A 157 14.57 -11.10 15.65
N ASP A 158 13.29 -10.78 15.83
CA ASP A 158 12.14 -11.45 15.25
C ASP A 158 11.55 -10.70 14.04
N TRP A 159 12.20 -9.62 13.57
CA TRP A 159 11.73 -8.86 12.43
C TRP A 159 11.71 -9.70 11.16
N ASN A 160 10.52 -9.82 10.57
CA ASN A 160 10.33 -10.43 9.27
C ASN A 160 9.17 -9.75 8.54
N CYS A 161 9.47 -9.13 7.41
CA CYS A 161 8.48 -8.51 6.54
C CYS A 161 8.85 -8.84 5.09
N GLU A 162 7.99 -9.61 4.43
CA GLU A 162 8.16 -9.98 3.03
C GLU A 162 7.02 -9.40 2.21
N VAL A 163 7.35 -8.78 1.08
CA VAL A 163 6.42 -8.09 0.19
C VAL A 163 6.59 -8.60 -1.24
N THR A 164 5.49 -8.64 -1.98
CA THR A 164 5.55 -8.80 -3.43
C THR A 164 5.79 -7.43 -4.04
N THR A 165 6.85 -7.27 -4.82
CA THR A 165 7.28 -5.97 -5.37
C THR A 165 7.48 -6.07 -6.87
N LEU A 166 7.18 -4.98 -7.58
CA LEU A 166 7.52 -4.84 -8.99
C LEU A 166 9.04 -4.83 -9.14
N GLU A 167 9.59 -5.68 -10.01
CA GLU A 167 11.03 -5.79 -10.15
C GLU A 167 11.66 -4.48 -10.60
N ILE A 168 12.90 -4.24 -10.16
CA ILE A 168 13.61 -2.97 -10.35
C ILE A 168 13.68 -2.55 -11.83
N GLU A 169 13.81 -3.54 -12.73
CA GLU A 169 13.85 -3.35 -14.18
C GLU A 169 12.61 -2.67 -14.72
N ARG A 170 11.46 -2.78 -14.04
CA ARG A 170 10.20 -2.15 -14.42
C ARG A 170 9.94 -0.87 -13.60
N THR A 171 10.33 -0.83 -12.34
CA THR A 171 10.14 0.35 -11.47
C THR A 171 10.89 1.60 -11.98
N PHE A 172 12.01 1.47 -12.70
CA PHE A 172 12.69 2.62 -13.32
C PHE A 172 11.97 3.22 -14.54
N TRP A 173 11.03 2.49 -15.15
CA TRP A 173 10.27 2.97 -16.33
C TRP A 173 8.93 3.60 -15.96
N GLU A 174 8.47 3.43 -14.71
CA GLU A 174 7.30 4.12 -14.16
C GLU A 174 7.68 5.52 -13.67
#